data_AF-A0A2S9G9T2-F1
#
_entry.id   AF-A0A2S9G9T2-F1
#
_cell.length_a   1.000
_cell.length_b   1.000
_cell.length_c   1.000
_cell.angle_alpha   90.00
_cell.angle_beta   90.00
_cell.angle_gamma   90.00
#
_symmetry.space_group_name_H-M   'P 1'
#
loop_
_entity.id
_entity.type
_entity.pdbx_description
1 polymer ?
#
loop_
_entity_poly.entity_id
_entity_poly.type
_entity_poly.pdbx_seq_one_letter_code
_entity_poly.pdbx_strand_id
1 'polypeptide(L)'
;QILAEIGDADRIWPPDLEPTLRGVDVAIVRTLPALAPGHEVRGVEALNLAAISAARHTIYLENQYLASRTLATALAERLREPDGP
;
A
#
# COMPACT_ATOMS: atom_id res chain seq x y z
N GLN A 1 -16.82 -2.08 -12.81
CA GLN A 1 -17.37 -3.46 -12.83
C GLN A 1 -17.40 -3.93 -11.38
N ILE A 2 -18.56 -4.32 -10.87
CA ILE A 2 -18.66 -4.94 -9.53
C ILE A 2 -18.37 -6.43 -9.73
N LEU A 3 -17.38 -6.95 -9.01
CA LEU A 3 -17.07 -8.39 -9.02
C LEU A 3 -18.10 -9.11 -8.13
N ALA A 4 -18.48 -10.33 -8.50
CA ALA A 4 -19.35 -11.15 -7.67
C ALA A 4 -18.63 -11.54 -6.36
N GLU A 5 -19.40 -11.70 -5.28
CA GLU A 5 -18.89 -12.17 -4.01
C GLU A 5 -18.35 -13.61 -4.12
N ILE A 6 -17.24 -13.88 -3.44
CA ILE A 6 -16.67 -15.23 -3.34
C ILE A 6 -17.33 -15.93 -2.14
N GLY A 7 -18.07 -17.02 -2.39
CA GLY A 7 -18.60 -17.88 -1.33
C GLY A 7 -17.48 -18.67 -0.61
N ASP A 8 -17.75 -19.14 0.60
CA ASP A 8 -16.82 -19.93 1.44
C ASP A 8 -15.51 -19.21 1.82
N ALA A 9 -15.52 -17.89 1.97
CA ALA A 9 -14.34 -17.12 2.40
C ALA A 9 -13.71 -17.67 3.70
N ASP A 10 -14.53 -18.07 4.67
CA ASP A 10 -14.10 -18.68 5.94
C ASP A 10 -13.38 -20.03 5.76
N ARG A 11 -13.63 -20.73 4.64
CA ARG A 11 -12.96 -22.00 4.31
C ARG A 11 -11.57 -21.79 3.68
N ILE A 12 -11.33 -20.62 3.10
CA ILE A 12 -10.08 -20.29 2.39
C ILE A 12 -9.00 -19.80 3.37
N TRP A 13 -9.41 -19.16 4.46
CA TRP A 13 -8.48 -18.69 5.47
C TRP A 13 -7.94 -19.85 6.34
N PRO A 14 -6.65 -19.84 6.74
CA PRO A 14 -6.13 -20.87 7.63
C PRO A 14 -6.89 -20.88 8.97
N PRO A 15 -7.36 -22.04 9.46
CA PRO A 15 -8.21 -22.11 10.64
C PRO A 15 -7.49 -21.65 11.93
N ASP A 16 -6.17 -21.81 11.98
CA ASP A 16 -5.34 -21.50 13.15
C ASP A 16 -4.76 -20.07 13.12
N LEU A 17 -5.20 -19.23 12.19
CA LEU A 17 -4.71 -17.85 12.04
C LEU A 17 -5.85 -16.84 12.18
N GLU A 18 -5.77 -15.96 13.17
CA GLU A 18 -6.72 -14.85 13.31
C GLU A 18 -6.41 -13.72 12.31
N PRO A 19 -7.39 -13.30 11.46
CA PRO A 19 -7.25 -12.13 10.60
C PRO A 19 -6.98 -10.84 11.40
N THR A 20 -5.87 -10.17 11.08
CA THR A 20 -5.52 -8.86 11.65
C THR A 20 -6.43 -7.73 11.15
N LEU A 21 -6.98 -7.84 9.94
CA LEU A 21 -7.86 -6.85 9.31
C LEU A 21 -9.14 -7.53 8.83
N ARG A 22 -10.29 -6.90 9.08
CA ARG A 22 -11.62 -7.37 8.65
C ARG A 22 -12.47 -6.18 8.23
N GLY A 23 -13.15 -6.27 7.09
CA GLY A 23 -14.06 -5.21 6.61
C GLY A 23 -13.39 -3.85 6.36
N VAL A 24 -12.12 -3.85 5.94
CA VAL A 24 -11.38 -2.63 5.61
C VAL A 24 -11.51 -2.30 4.13
N ASP A 25 -11.38 -1.03 3.79
CA ASP A 25 -11.28 -0.61 2.39
C ASP A 25 -10.02 -1.16 1.74
N VAL A 26 -10.17 -1.77 0.57
CA VAL A 26 -9.07 -2.33 -0.23
C VAL A 26 -9.08 -1.68 -1.61
N ALA A 27 -7.91 -1.30 -2.09
CA ALA A 27 -7.72 -0.73 -3.42
C ALA A 27 -6.71 -1.55 -4.22
N ILE A 28 -6.99 -1.74 -5.51
CA ILE A 28 -6.03 -2.28 -6.48
C ILE A 28 -5.33 -1.11 -7.14
N VAL A 29 -4.01 -1.04 -6.98
CA VAL A 29 -3.17 -0.02 -7.62
C VAL A 29 -2.19 -0.67 -8.58
N ARG A 30 -1.80 0.07 -9.62
CA ARG A 30 -0.83 -0.38 -10.63
C ARG A 30 0.13 0.73 -11.01
N THR A 31 1.30 0.33 -11.48
CA THR A 31 2.25 1.21 -12.16
C THR A 31 2.26 0.84 -13.64
N LEU A 32 2.08 1.82 -14.52
CA LEU A 32 2.13 1.64 -15.97
C LEU A 32 3.09 2.68 -16.56
N PRO A 33 3.96 2.30 -17.52
CA PRO A 33 4.78 3.26 -18.23
C PRO A 33 3.91 4.11 -19.18
N ALA A 34 4.42 5.27 -19.57
CA ALA A 34 3.86 6.00 -20.71
C ALA A 34 4.20 5.26 -22.02
N LEU A 35 3.24 4.49 -22.54
CA LEU A 35 3.34 3.82 -23.84
C LEU A 35 2.05 4.04 -24.62
N ALA A 36 2.17 4.45 -25.88
CA ALA A 36 1.00 4.70 -26.72
C ALA A 36 0.08 3.47 -26.82
N PRO A 37 -1.25 3.62 -26.67
CA PRO A 37 -2.01 4.88 -26.54
C PRO A 37 -2.21 5.37 -25.08
N GLY A 38 -1.58 4.74 -24.09
CA GLY A 38 -1.77 5.01 -22.67
C GLY A 38 -0.86 6.10 -22.09
N HIS A 39 -1.27 6.62 -20.93
CA HIS A 39 -0.48 7.53 -20.09
C HIS A 39 0.22 6.76 -18.97
N GLU A 40 1.28 7.35 -18.43
CA GLU A 40 1.94 6.83 -17.23
C GLU A 40 0.96 6.78 -16.06
N VAL A 41 0.99 5.70 -15.29
CA VAL A 41 0.27 5.56 -14.02
C VAL A 41 1.30 5.27 -12.94
N ARG A 42 1.32 6.08 -11.87
CA ARG A 42 2.22 5.92 -10.71
C ARG A 42 1.43 5.59 -9.44
N GLY A 43 0.41 4.73 -9.56
CA GLY A 43 -0.54 4.45 -8.48
C GLY A 43 0.11 3.82 -7.25
N VAL A 44 1.08 2.92 -7.44
CA VAL A 44 1.82 2.30 -6.33
C VAL A 44 2.65 3.34 -5.58
N GLU A 45 3.34 4.23 -6.29
CA GLU A 45 4.13 5.29 -5.65
C GLU A 45 3.24 6.26 -4.88
N ALA A 46 2.15 6.72 -5.50
CA ALA A 46 1.20 7.62 -4.85
C ALA A 46 0.59 7.01 -3.58
N LEU A 47 0.22 5.73 -3.61
CA LEU A 47 -0.30 5.02 -2.44
C LEU A 47 0.72 4.97 -1.30
N ASN A 48 1.98 4.64 -1.61
CA ASN A 48 3.04 4.57 -0.60
C ASN A 48 3.36 5.95 -0.02
N LEU A 49 3.41 7.00 -0.83
CA LEU A 49 3.62 8.37 -0.35
C LEU A 49 2.49 8.81 0.60
N ALA A 50 1.23 8.50 0.26
CA ALA A 50 0.10 8.79 1.12
C ALA A 50 0.19 8.02 2.45
N ALA A 51 0.54 6.73 2.41
CA ALA A 51 0.70 5.90 3.61
C ALA A 51 1.82 6.43 4.53
N ILE A 52 2.97 6.83 3.96
CA ILE A 52 4.08 7.44 4.69
C ILE A 52 3.61 8.73 5.37
N SER A 53 3.00 9.65 4.62
CA SER A 53 2.52 10.93 5.15
C SER A 53 1.48 10.77 6.27
N ALA A 54 0.64 9.74 6.19
CA ALA A 54 -0.42 9.48 7.17
C ALA A 54 0.07 8.76 8.44
N ALA A 55 1.25 8.12 8.43
CA ALA A 55 1.73 7.32 9.55
C ALA A 55 2.00 8.17 10.80
N ARG A 56 1.46 7.77 11.96
CA ARG A 56 1.58 8.52 13.23
C ARG A 56 2.36 7.83 14.35
N HIS A 57 2.55 6.51 14.27
CA HIS A 57 3.15 5.74 15.37
C HIS A 57 4.23 4.76 14.92
N THR A 58 4.07 4.12 13.77
CA THR A 58 5.02 3.12 13.28
C THR A 58 4.89 3.02 11.78
N ILE A 59 6.03 2.83 11.10
CA ILE A 59 6.08 2.41 9.70
C ILE A 59 6.83 1.08 9.67
N TYR A 60 6.13 0.02 9.23
CA TYR A 60 6.74 -1.27 8.95
C TYR A 60 6.93 -1.41 7.44
N LEU A 61 8.17 -1.61 6.99
CA LEU A 61 8.49 -1.86 5.58
C LEU A 61 9.14 -3.24 5.45
N GLU A 62 8.49 -4.12 4.72
CA GLU A 62 9.07 -5.38 4.27
C GLU A 62 9.14 -5.35 2.75
N ASN A 63 10.35 -5.33 2.22
CA ASN A 63 10.58 -5.35 0.78
C ASN A 63 11.96 -5.91 0.47
N GLN A 64 12.11 -6.54 -0.69
CA GLN A 64 13.41 -7.06 -1.13
C GLN A 64 14.41 -5.92 -1.42
N TYR A 65 13.91 -4.77 -1.92
CA TYR A 65 14.71 -3.59 -2.24
C TYR A 65 14.00 -2.28 -1.91
N LEU A 66 14.71 -1.35 -1.26
CA LEU A 66 14.27 0.03 -1.11
C LEU A 66 15.06 0.95 -2.06
N ALA A 67 14.69 0.89 -3.34
CA ALA A 67 15.41 1.57 -4.43
C ALA A 67 14.63 2.75 -5.05
N SER A 68 13.83 3.46 -4.25
CA SER A 68 13.13 4.68 -4.68
C SER A 68 13.62 5.87 -3.86
N ARG A 69 14.30 6.82 -4.52
CA ARG A 69 14.76 8.06 -3.88
C ARG A 69 13.56 8.89 -3.38
N THR A 70 12.48 8.93 -4.15
CA THR A 70 11.24 9.63 -3.77
C THR A 70 10.68 9.11 -2.46
N LEU A 71 10.54 7.78 -2.32
CA LEU A 71 10.03 7.18 -1.09
C LEU A 71 11.02 7.33 0.07
N ALA A 72 12.32 7.18 -0.18
CA ALA A 72 13.35 7.36 0.85
C ALA A 72 13.37 8.80 1.41
N THR A 73 13.21 9.81 0.55
CA THR A 73 13.10 11.20 0.97
C THR A 73 11.84 11.42 1.80
N ALA A 74 10.68 10.96 1.34
CA ALA A 74 9.42 11.10 2.07
C ALA A 74 9.44 10.40 3.44
N LEU A 75 10.04 9.22 3.53
CA LEU A 75 10.26 8.52 4.81
C LEU A 75 11.13 9.36 5.75
N ALA A 76 12.26 9.86 5.25
CA ALA A 76 13.18 10.66 6.06
C ALA A 76 12.57 12.00 6.51
N GLU A 77 11.74 12.62 5.68
CA GLU A 77 10.98 13.82 6.04
C GLU A 77 9.96 13.50 7.14
N ARG A 78 9.12 12.49 6.92
CA ARG A 78 8.09 12.13 7.89
C ARG A 78 8.65 11.76 9.26
N LEU A 79 9.76 11.04 9.31
CA LEU A 79 10.43 10.65 10.56
C LEU A 79 11.06 11.82 11.31
N ARG A 80 11.30 12.97 10.66
CA ARG A 80 11.82 14.18 11.31
C ARG A 80 10.73 15.11 11.83
N GLU A 81 9.50 14.93 11.37
CA GLU A 81 8.39 15.78 11.80
C GLU A 81 8.16 15.62 13.31
N PRO A 82 7.81 16.70 14.05
CA PRO A 82 7.62 16.63 15.50
C PRO A 82 6.54 15.63 15.94
N ASP A 83 5.56 15.38 15.08
CA ASP A 83 4.48 14.41 15.25
C ASP A 83 4.69 13.16 14.37
N GLY A 84 5.92 12.95 13.89
CA GLY A 84 6.37 11.80 13.13
C GLY A 84 6.14 10.49 13.90
N PRO A 85 5.95 9.36 13.18
CA PRO A 85 5.95 8.04 13.78
C PRO A 85 7.31 7.67 14.39
#